data_AF-A0A8D0GAH5-F1
#
_entry.id   AF-A0A8D0GAH5-F1
#
_cell.length_a   1.000
_cell.length_b   1.000
_cell.length_c   1.000
_cell.angle_alpha   90.00
_cell.angle_beta   90.00
_cell.angle_gamma   90.00
#
_symmetry.space_group_name_H-M   'P 1'
#
loop_
_entity.id
_entity.type
_entity.pdbx_description
1 polymer ?
#
loop_
_entity_poly.entity_id
_entity_poly.type
_entity_poly.pdbx_seq_one_letter_code
_entity_poly.pdbx_strand_id
1 'polypeptide(L)'
;MSGHATSLRLKLPAICFLLQLLTIILFAVYVRYDEETSANLWHQKLRHHNGSNLDNDFYFRYPSFQDVHTMIFIGFGFLMTFLKRYGFSSVAFNFLIAAFAIQWSTLIQGFLHSFHNGKIHVGIESMINADFCSGAILISFGAVLGKTSPVQLLLMTLLEVTLFGINEYILLSLIGAKDAGGSMTIHTFGAYFGLTVSRLLYRPHLNKSRQREGSVYHSDLFAMIGTIYLWLFWPSFNSAVTAHGDDQHRTVLNTYFSLAASTLATFAISSLINGEGKLDMVSGSEGVLYLCLRLSLVKGCSLPCSFRRASVPVAFCHIPSPLPLPLQVGMQP
;
A
#
# COMPACT_ATOMS: atom_id res chain seq x y z
N MET A 1 35.75 10.39 13.19
CA MET A 1 34.41 9.81 12.96
C MET A 1 33.59 10.06 14.22
N SER A 2 32.73 11.09 14.26
CA SER A 2 31.86 11.30 15.43
C SER A 2 30.81 10.19 15.43
N GLY A 3 30.95 9.24 16.36
CA GLY A 3 29.98 8.16 16.56
C GLY A 3 28.64 8.76 16.93
N HIS A 4 27.76 8.95 15.95
CA HIS A 4 26.38 9.32 16.22
C HIS A 4 25.73 8.14 16.95
N ALA A 5 25.28 8.39 18.18
CA ALA A 5 24.58 7.40 18.96
C ALA A 5 23.30 6.98 18.23
N THR A 6 23.27 5.74 17.76
CA THR A 6 22.09 5.06 17.18
C THR A 6 21.07 4.65 18.26
N SER A 7 21.32 4.98 19.53
CA SER A 7 20.41 4.66 20.62
C SER A 7 19.04 5.29 20.40
N LEU A 8 18.04 4.43 20.27
CA LEU A 8 16.63 4.80 20.14
C LEU A 8 15.88 4.80 21.47
N ARG A 9 16.55 4.47 22.59
CA ARG A 9 15.94 4.22 23.91
C ARG A 9 15.05 5.35 24.39
N LEU A 10 15.40 6.60 24.08
CA LEU A 10 14.58 7.77 24.41
C LEU A 10 13.87 8.34 23.18
N LYS A 11 14.54 8.39 22.03
CA LYS A 11 14.03 9.04 20.82
C LYS A 11 12.76 8.37 20.28
N LEU A 12 12.74 7.03 20.21
CA LEU A 12 11.60 6.30 19.64
C LEU A 12 10.37 6.34 20.57
N PRO A 13 10.47 6.03 21.88
CA PRO A 13 9.33 6.19 22.76
C PRO A 13 8.80 7.63 22.78
N ALA A 14 9.70 8.63 22.86
CA ALA A 14 9.28 10.04 22.91
C ALA A 14 8.47 10.46 21.68
N ILE A 15 8.91 10.11 20.47
CA ILE A 15 8.15 10.45 19.25
C ILE A 15 6.83 9.68 19.18
N CYS A 16 6.80 8.40 19.55
CA CYS A 16 5.56 7.62 19.57
C CYS A 16 4.55 8.22 20.56
N PHE A 17 4.98 8.56 21.78
CA PHE A 17 4.13 9.20 22.77
C PHE A 17 3.62 10.56 22.31
N LEU A 18 4.49 11.39 21.71
CA LEU A 18 4.10 12.70 21.23
C LEU A 18 3.08 12.62 20.09
N LEU A 19 3.33 11.77 19.10
CA LEU A 19 2.42 11.59 17.97
C LEU A 19 1.09 10.99 18.42
N GLN A 20 1.11 9.99 19.32
CA GLN A 20 -0.11 9.37 19.82
C GLN A 20 -0.93 10.32 20.73
N LEU A 21 -0.26 11.13 21.56
CA LEU A 21 -0.96 12.13 22.37
C LEU A 21 -1.62 13.20 21.48
N LEU A 22 -0.91 13.64 20.43
CA LEU A 22 -1.46 14.56 19.44
C LEU A 22 -2.69 13.97 18.75
N THR A 23 -2.62 12.72 18.26
CA THR A 23 -3.76 12.08 17.60
C THR A 23 -4.93 11.89 18.56
N ILE A 24 -4.70 11.48 19.81
CA ILE A 24 -5.76 11.36 20.83
C ILE A 24 -6.49 12.68 21.02
N ILE A 25 -5.75 13.78 21.20
CA ILE A 25 -6.35 15.11 21.39
C ILE A 25 -7.19 15.49 20.17
N LEU A 26 -6.64 15.33 18.96
CA LEU A 26 -7.34 15.68 17.73
C LEU A 26 -8.57 14.82 17.48
N PHE A 27 -8.51 13.51 17.75
CA PHE A 27 -9.67 12.61 17.65
C PHE A 27 -10.76 13.02 18.64
N ALA A 28 -10.41 13.27 19.91
CA ALA A 28 -11.37 13.69 20.92
C ALA A 28 -12.08 15.00 20.52
N VAL A 29 -11.33 15.95 19.97
CA VAL A 29 -11.84 17.26 19.56
C VAL A 29 -12.70 17.14 18.29
N TYR A 30 -12.22 16.47 17.24
CA TYR A 30 -12.79 16.60 15.89
C TYR A 30 -13.59 15.39 15.41
N VAL A 31 -13.24 14.16 15.80
CA VAL A 31 -13.78 12.94 15.17
C VAL A 31 -15.10 12.50 15.83
N ARG A 32 -16.12 12.21 15.03
CA ARG A 32 -17.43 11.68 15.44
C ARG A 32 -17.84 10.56 14.50
N TYR A 33 -18.70 9.66 14.97
CA TYR A 33 -19.32 8.67 14.10
C TYR A 33 -20.29 9.34 13.13
N ASP A 34 -20.30 8.86 11.88
CA ASP A 34 -21.28 9.28 10.88
C ASP A 34 -22.70 8.74 11.19
N GLU A 35 -23.66 9.03 10.31
CA GLU A 35 -25.05 8.62 10.49
C GLU A 35 -25.25 7.10 10.49
N GLU A 36 -24.39 6.35 9.78
CA GLU A 36 -24.50 4.90 9.65
C GLU A 36 -23.80 4.14 10.79
N THR A 37 -22.82 4.78 11.42
CA THR A 37 -22.04 4.23 12.53
C THR A 37 -22.61 4.64 13.89
N SER A 38 -23.24 5.82 13.99
CA SER A 38 -23.85 6.31 15.23
C SER A 38 -25.14 5.57 15.55
N ALA A 39 -25.17 4.83 16.66
CA ALA A 39 -26.35 4.08 17.09
C ALA A 39 -27.61 4.95 17.19
N ASN A 40 -27.48 6.18 17.70
CA ASN A 40 -28.60 7.10 17.85
C ASN A 40 -29.14 7.56 16.48
N LEU A 41 -28.25 7.93 15.55
CA LEU A 41 -28.65 8.45 14.24
C LEU A 41 -29.18 7.31 13.35
N TRP A 42 -28.53 6.15 13.37
CA TRP A 42 -28.97 4.98 12.62
C TRP A 42 -30.37 4.52 13.04
N HIS A 43 -30.65 4.42 14.34
CA HIS A 43 -31.99 4.07 14.82
C HIS A 43 -33.06 5.11 14.49
N GLN A 44 -32.69 6.40 14.39
CA GLN A 44 -33.61 7.43 13.88
C GLN A 44 -33.88 7.25 12.39
N LYS A 45 -32.83 7.02 11.58
CA LYS A 45 -32.94 6.76 10.13
C LYS A 45 -33.87 5.58 9.84
N LEU A 46 -33.72 4.46 10.55
CA LEU A 46 -34.58 3.27 10.43
C LEU A 46 -36.04 3.51 10.82
N ARG A 47 -36.31 4.45 11.74
CA ARG A 47 -37.68 4.78 12.15
C ARG A 47 -38.39 5.67 11.13
N HIS A 48 -37.65 6.53 10.45
CA HIS A 48 -38.20 7.51 9.51
C HIS A 48 -38.21 7.02 8.06
N HIS A 49 -37.23 6.22 7.67
CA HIS A 49 -37.15 5.57 6.38
C HIS A 49 -37.32 4.08 6.65
N ASN A 50 -38.32 3.45 6.00
CA ASN A 50 -38.66 2.03 6.11
C ASN A 50 -37.54 1.12 5.55
N GLY A 51 -36.33 1.32 6.05
CA GLY A 51 -35.10 0.61 5.71
C GLY A 51 -34.80 -0.45 6.75
N SER A 52 -33.85 -1.30 6.41
CA SER A 52 -33.40 -2.41 7.22
C SER A 52 -31.95 -2.22 7.65
N ASN A 53 -31.52 -2.96 8.67
CA ASN A 53 -30.09 -2.98 9.04
C ASN A 53 -29.20 -3.43 7.87
N LEU A 54 -29.73 -4.22 6.93
CA LEU A 54 -28.99 -4.70 5.76
C LEU A 54 -28.67 -3.58 4.77
N ASP A 55 -29.31 -2.42 4.89
CA ASP A 55 -29.05 -1.26 4.02
C ASP A 55 -27.83 -0.45 4.48
N ASN A 56 -27.22 -0.80 5.63
CA ASN A 56 -26.03 -0.14 6.13
C ASN A 56 -24.81 -0.48 5.27
N ASP A 57 -24.06 0.55 4.83
CA ASP A 57 -22.94 0.39 3.92
C ASP A 57 -21.81 -0.48 4.51
N PHE A 58 -21.75 -0.60 5.84
CA PHE A 58 -20.89 -1.54 6.55
C PHE A 58 -20.98 -2.95 5.98
N TYR A 59 -22.19 -3.49 5.75
CA TYR A 59 -22.33 -4.87 5.30
C TYR A 59 -21.82 -5.10 3.87
N PHE A 60 -21.81 -4.05 3.05
CA PHE A 60 -21.32 -4.13 1.66
C PHE A 60 -19.82 -3.88 1.56
N ARG A 61 -19.26 -2.99 2.40
CA ARG A 61 -17.86 -2.57 2.30
C ARG A 61 -16.92 -3.20 3.30
N TYR A 62 -17.40 -3.72 4.43
CA TYR A 62 -16.54 -4.32 5.44
C TYR A 62 -15.67 -5.46 4.89
N PRO A 63 -16.16 -6.36 4.01
CA PRO A 63 -15.29 -7.37 3.39
C PRO A 63 -14.16 -6.74 2.56
N SER A 64 -14.46 -5.71 1.75
CA SER A 64 -13.42 -4.99 0.99
C SER A 64 -12.42 -4.29 1.90
N PHE A 65 -12.87 -3.72 3.03
CA PHE A 65 -11.98 -3.18 4.05
C PHE A 65 -11.05 -4.26 4.60
N GLN A 66 -11.55 -5.44 4.97
CA GLN A 66 -10.72 -6.52 5.52
C GLN A 66 -9.63 -6.96 4.54
N ASP A 67 -9.96 -7.06 3.26
CA ASP A 67 -9.03 -7.40 2.19
C ASP A 67 -7.92 -6.34 2.06
N VAL A 68 -8.29 -5.05 1.97
CA VAL A 68 -7.34 -3.94 1.89
C VAL A 68 -6.47 -3.86 3.14
N HIS A 69 -7.07 -3.97 4.33
CA HIS A 69 -6.34 -3.97 5.60
C HIS A 69 -5.32 -5.10 5.66
N THR A 70 -5.69 -6.29 5.16
CA THR A 70 -4.78 -7.43 5.07
C THR A 70 -3.62 -7.17 4.10
N MET A 71 -3.87 -6.49 2.99
CA MET A 71 -2.81 -6.05 2.07
C MET A 71 -1.82 -5.09 2.75
N ILE A 72 -2.29 -4.16 3.58
CA ILE A 72 -1.44 -3.19 4.30
C ILE A 72 -0.53 -3.90 5.32
N PHE A 73 -1.11 -4.78 6.14
CA PHE A 73 -0.37 -5.36 7.27
C PHE A 73 0.38 -6.65 6.92
N ILE A 74 -0.24 -7.56 6.16
CA ILE A 74 0.39 -8.82 5.76
C ILE A 74 1.05 -8.67 4.40
N GLY A 75 0.34 -8.13 3.41
CA GLY A 75 0.82 -8.01 2.04
C GLY A 75 2.16 -7.26 1.95
N PHE A 76 2.14 -5.95 2.19
CA PHE A 76 3.33 -5.11 2.20
C PHE A 76 4.34 -5.55 3.28
N GLY A 77 3.85 -5.88 4.47
CA GLY A 77 4.69 -6.28 5.60
C GLY A 77 5.60 -7.46 5.27
N PHE A 78 5.04 -8.53 4.70
CA PHE A 78 5.81 -9.70 4.30
C PHE A 78 6.56 -9.51 2.99
N LEU A 79 6.02 -8.78 2.00
CA LEU A 79 6.71 -8.51 0.73
C LEU A 79 8.10 -7.92 0.97
N MET A 80 8.21 -6.98 1.91
CA MET A 80 9.48 -6.32 2.26
C MET A 80 10.45 -7.19 3.08
N THR A 81 10.13 -8.46 3.36
CA THR A 81 11.00 -9.37 4.13
C THR A 81 12.09 -10.04 3.29
N PHE A 82 12.13 -9.81 1.97
CA PHE A 82 13.13 -10.40 1.06
C PHE A 82 14.59 -10.10 1.48
N LEU A 83 14.83 -8.99 2.19
CA LEU A 83 16.15 -8.66 2.73
C LEU A 83 16.57 -9.64 3.84
N LYS A 84 17.57 -10.48 3.55
CA LYS A 84 18.02 -11.61 4.38
C LYS A 84 18.39 -11.30 5.84
N ARG A 85 18.62 -10.04 6.21
CA ARG A 85 18.93 -9.60 7.59
C ARG A 85 18.09 -8.42 8.06
N TYR A 86 16.95 -8.15 7.42
CA TYR A 86 16.08 -7.02 7.76
C TYR A 86 14.62 -7.42 8.01
N GLY A 87 14.25 -8.71 7.89
CA GLY A 87 12.86 -9.17 8.01
C GLY A 87 12.09 -8.68 9.25
N PHE A 88 12.70 -8.72 10.44
CA PHE A 88 12.05 -8.19 11.66
C PHE A 88 11.77 -6.69 11.57
N SER A 89 12.73 -5.92 11.06
CA SER A 89 12.56 -4.48 10.87
C SER A 89 11.56 -4.17 9.76
N SER A 90 11.53 -4.96 8.68
CA SER A 90 10.52 -4.82 7.62
C SER A 90 9.10 -4.93 8.18
N VAL A 91 8.78 -6.03 8.87
CA VAL A 91 7.42 -6.25 9.40
C VAL A 91 7.10 -5.29 10.55
N ALA A 92 8.02 -5.10 11.50
CA ALA A 92 7.77 -4.24 12.65
C ALA A 92 7.65 -2.76 12.28
N PHE A 93 8.46 -2.27 11.35
CA PHE A 93 8.37 -0.87 10.92
C PHE A 93 7.17 -0.65 10.00
N ASN A 94 6.81 -1.63 9.15
CA ASN A 94 5.54 -1.62 8.41
C ASN A 94 4.36 -1.48 9.38
N PHE A 95 4.30 -2.33 10.41
CA PHE A 95 3.25 -2.30 11.41
C PHE A 95 3.18 -0.95 12.14
N LEU A 96 4.34 -0.43 12.57
CA LEU A 96 4.44 0.86 13.26
C LEU A 96 3.94 2.03 12.40
N ILE A 97 4.42 2.14 11.15
CA ILE A 97 4.04 3.29 10.31
C ILE A 97 2.63 3.17 9.77
N ALA A 98 2.14 1.97 9.45
CA ALA A 98 0.75 1.76 9.04
C ALA A 98 -0.21 2.12 10.18
N ALA A 99 0.06 1.66 11.40
CA ALA A 99 -0.78 1.98 12.57
C ALA A 99 -0.84 3.49 12.88
N PHE A 100 0.25 4.23 12.62
CA PHE A 100 0.23 5.69 12.72
C PHE A 100 -0.47 6.34 11.52
N ALA A 101 -0.20 5.87 10.30
CA ALA A 101 -0.74 6.41 9.06
C ALA A 101 -2.27 6.34 9.03
N ILE A 102 -2.90 5.22 9.43
CA ILE A 102 -4.37 5.12 9.44
C ILE A 102 -5.03 6.17 10.36
N GLN A 103 -4.43 6.44 11.52
CA GLN A 103 -4.95 7.44 12.46
C GLN A 103 -4.78 8.85 11.90
N TRP A 104 -3.58 9.16 11.42
CA TRP A 104 -3.27 10.48 10.90
C TRP A 104 -4.02 10.77 9.58
N SER A 105 -4.18 9.77 8.72
CA SER A 105 -4.92 9.88 7.47
C SER A 105 -6.40 10.12 7.70
N THR A 106 -7.01 9.45 8.69
CA THR A 106 -8.41 9.70 9.09
C THR A 106 -8.64 11.17 9.44
N LEU A 107 -7.67 11.81 10.11
CA LEU A 107 -7.74 13.24 10.41
C LEU A 107 -7.55 14.08 9.15
N ILE A 108 -6.47 13.88 8.38
CA ILE A 108 -6.15 14.72 7.22
C ILE A 108 -7.23 14.62 6.14
N GLN A 109 -7.57 13.41 5.69
CA GLN A 109 -8.63 13.22 4.71
C GLN A 109 -9.99 13.65 5.28
N GLY A 110 -10.22 13.40 6.58
CA GLY A 110 -11.42 13.86 7.26
C GLY A 110 -11.59 15.37 7.26
N PHE A 111 -10.51 16.13 7.46
CA PHE A 111 -10.53 17.60 7.37
C PHE A 111 -10.83 18.11 5.95
N LEU A 112 -10.42 17.37 4.92
CA LEU A 112 -10.56 17.77 3.52
C LEU A 112 -11.91 17.34 2.91
N HIS A 113 -12.42 16.16 3.27
CA HIS A 113 -13.60 15.56 2.64
C HIS A 113 -14.84 15.54 3.52
N SER A 114 -14.68 15.39 4.84
CA SER A 114 -15.78 15.08 5.77
C SER A 114 -15.93 16.09 6.90
N PHE A 115 -15.35 17.29 6.75
CA PHE A 115 -15.37 18.33 7.78
C PHE A 115 -16.59 19.23 7.65
N HIS A 116 -17.61 18.94 8.45
CA HIS A 116 -18.84 19.73 8.50
C HIS A 116 -19.24 20.01 9.95
N ASN A 117 -19.77 21.20 10.19
CA ASN A 117 -20.15 21.67 11.53
C ASN A 117 -19.02 21.56 12.57
N GLY A 118 -17.76 21.74 12.12
CA GLY A 118 -16.58 21.66 12.98
C GLY A 118 -16.20 20.24 13.41
N LYS A 119 -16.77 19.19 12.79
CA LYS A 119 -16.50 17.78 13.11
C LYS A 119 -16.19 16.98 11.84
N ILE A 120 -15.35 15.96 12.02
CA ILE A 120 -15.04 14.93 11.03
C ILE A 120 -15.94 13.74 11.32
N HIS A 121 -16.72 13.30 10.34
CA HIS A 121 -17.59 12.13 10.50
C HIS A 121 -16.95 10.92 9.82
N VAL A 122 -16.77 9.84 10.60
CA VAL A 122 -16.07 8.63 10.16
C VAL A 122 -17.00 7.44 10.12
N GLY A 123 -16.81 6.61 9.11
CA GLY A 123 -17.49 5.34 8.86
C GLY A 123 -16.58 4.34 8.16
N ILE A 124 -17.14 3.33 7.50
CA ILE A 124 -16.33 2.25 6.87
C ILE A 124 -15.49 2.75 5.69
N GLU A 125 -16.02 3.66 4.86
CA GLU A 125 -15.24 4.31 3.79
C GLU A 125 -14.08 5.14 4.38
N SER A 126 -14.33 5.76 5.55
CA SER A 126 -13.33 6.29 6.50
C SER A 126 -12.04 5.48 6.54
N MET A 127 -12.25 4.22 6.92
CA MET A 127 -11.22 3.25 7.22
C MET A 127 -10.52 2.76 5.95
N ILE A 128 -11.28 2.51 4.87
CA ILE A 128 -10.74 2.08 3.58
C ILE A 128 -9.79 3.13 3.00
N ASN A 129 -10.21 4.40 2.98
CA ASN A 129 -9.37 5.49 2.43
C ASN A 129 -8.12 5.74 3.30
N ALA A 130 -8.20 5.53 4.62
CA ALA A 130 -7.05 5.59 5.50
C ALA A 130 -6.03 4.46 5.23
N ASP A 131 -6.50 3.27 4.88
CA ASP A 131 -5.62 2.16 4.46
C ASP A 131 -5.03 2.42 3.06
N PHE A 132 -5.77 3.03 2.13
CA PHE A 132 -5.21 3.45 0.83
C PHE A 132 -4.06 4.45 0.96
N CYS A 133 -4.23 5.47 1.81
CA CYS A 133 -3.13 6.37 2.14
C CYS A 133 -1.96 5.59 2.76
N SER A 134 -2.23 4.67 3.69
CA SER A 134 -1.19 3.83 4.29
C SER A 134 -0.44 3.03 3.22
N GLY A 135 -1.13 2.51 2.20
CA GLY A 135 -0.51 1.85 1.05
C GLY A 135 0.50 2.73 0.31
N ALA A 136 0.19 4.02 0.10
CA ALA A 136 1.12 4.96 -0.53
C ALA A 136 2.41 5.12 0.29
N ILE A 137 2.27 5.25 1.61
CA ILE A 137 3.39 5.38 2.55
C ILE A 137 4.24 4.10 2.57
N LEU A 138 3.62 2.92 2.46
CA LEU A 138 4.32 1.63 2.41
C LEU A 138 5.09 1.44 1.10
N ILE A 139 4.59 1.99 -0.01
CA ILE A 139 5.35 2.06 -1.27
C ILE A 139 6.58 2.96 -1.10
N SER A 140 6.42 4.13 -0.48
CA SER A 140 7.55 5.01 -0.15
C SER A 140 8.56 4.35 0.78
N PHE A 141 8.08 3.58 1.77
CA PHE A 141 8.93 2.81 2.67
C PHE A 141 9.79 1.80 1.90
N GLY A 142 9.25 1.13 0.89
CA GLY A 142 10.01 0.23 0.01
C GLY A 142 11.26 0.90 -0.59
N ALA A 143 11.16 2.16 -1.03
CA ALA A 143 12.29 2.90 -1.62
C ALA A 143 13.42 3.24 -0.63
N VAL A 144 13.12 3.29 0.68
CA VAL A 144 14.05 3.63 1.75
C VAL A 144 14.31 2.46 2.72
N LEU A 145 13.79 1.27 2.39
CA LEU A 145 13.88 0.06 3.19
C LEU A 145 15.35 -0.27 3.52
N GLY A 146 15.61 -0.65 4.78
CA GLY A 146 16.96 -0.97 5.27
C GLY A 146 17.87 0.24 5.48
N LYS A 147 17.43 1.47 5.13
CA LYS A 147 18.28 2.68 5.13
C LYS A 147 17.82 3.72 6.16
N THR A 148 16.59 3.64 6.65
CA THR A 148 15.99 4.58 7.61
C THR A 148 15.73 3.97 8.99
N SER A 149 15.74 4.81 10.02
CA SER A 149 15.35 4.42 11.39
C SER A 149 13.82 4.55 11.58
N PRO A 150 13.21 3.88 12.57
CA PRO A 150 11.77 4.00 12.81
C PRO A 150 11.33 5.43 13.15
N VAL A 151 12.21 6.24 13.76
CA VAL A 151 11.95 7.66 14.01
C VAL A 151 11.88 8.44 12.70
N GLN A 152 12.80 8.18 11.75
CA GLN A 152 12.77 8.81 10.44
C GLN A 152 11.53 8.41 9.65
N LEU A 153 11.12 7.14 9.76
CA LEU A 153 9.91 6.63 9.12
C LEU A 153 8.65 7.28 9.69
N LEU A 154 8.51 7.44 11.01
CA LEU A 154 7.38 8.16 11.59
C LEU A 154 7.29 9.64 11.14
N LEU A 155 8.43 10.33 11.03
CA LEU A 155 8.48 11.69 10.50
C LEU A 155 8.12 11.75 9.01
N MET A 156 8.61 10.78 8.23
CA MET A 156 8.24 10.64 6.82
C MET A 156 6.73 10.42 6.69
N THR A 157 6.13 9.50 7.46
CA THR A 157 4.70 9.23 7.46
C THR A 157 3.87 10.46 7.83
N LEU A 158 4.27 11.24 8.85
CA LEU A 158 3.57 12.46 9.24
C LEU A 158 3.46 13.45 8.06
N LEU A 159 4.58 13.67 7.36
CA LEU A 159 4.65 14.59 6.22
C LEU A 159 3.93 14.03 4.99
N GLU A 160 4.20 12.78 4.66
CA GLU A 160 3.71 12.11 3.46
C GLU A 160 2.20 11.96 3.47
N VAL A 161 1.59 11.54 4.59
CA VAL A 161 0.12 11.45 4.72
C VAL A 161 -0.55 12.81 4.53
N THR A 162 0.07 13.89 5.03
CA THR A 162 -0.45 15.25 4.85
C THR A 162 -0.44 15.64 3.37
N LEU A 163 0.67 15.37 2.67
CA LEU A 163 0.81 15.64 1.25
C LEU A 163 -0.08 14.74 0.39
N PHE A 164 -0.25 13.47 0.78
CA PHE A 164 -1.16 12.53 0.14
C PHE A 164 -2.59 13.08 0.18
N GLY A 165 -3.09 13.45 1.36
CA GLY A 165 -4.47 13.95 1.49
C GLY A 165 -4.71 15.22 0.68
N ILE A 166 -3.76 16.16 0.66
CA ILE A 166 -3.84 17.36 -0.17
C ILE A 166 -3.85 16.99 -1.67
N ASN A 167 -2.95 16.12 -2.10
CA ASN A 167 -2.86 15.66 -3.49
C ASN A 167 -4.15 14.94 -3.93
N GLU A 168 -4.66 14.04 -3.10
CA GLU A 168 -5.91 13.32 -3.32
C GLU A 168 -7.10 14.28 -3.46
N TYR A 169 -7.25 15.24 -2.53
CA TYR A 169 -8.31 16.24 -2.59
C TYR A 169 -8.25 17.07 -3.87
N ILE A 170 -7.06 17.53 -4.27
CA ILE A 170 -6.88 18.28 -5.52
C ILE A 170 -7.29 17.42 -6.72
N LEU A 171 -6.79 16.18 -6.82
CA LEU A 171 -7.02 15.32 -7.98
C LEU A 171 -8.50 14.89 -8.08
N LEU A 172 -9.08 14.41 -6.99
CA LEU A 172 -10.40 13.79 -7.01
C LEU A 172 -11.53 14.81 -6.85
N SER A 173 -11.36 15.83 -6.00
CA SER A 173 -12.42 16.79 -5.70
C SER A 173 -12.35 18.07 -6.54
N LEU A 174 -11.17 18.60 -6.83
CA LEU A 174 -11.03 19.85 -7.59
C LEU A 174 -10.89 19.62 -9.10
N ILE A 175 -10.07 18.65 -9.51
CA ILE A 175 -9.84 18.32 -10.93
C ILE A 175 -10.90 17.36 -11.46
N GLY A 176 -11.49 16.51 -10.60
CA GLY A 176 -12.46 15.49 -11.01
C GLY A 176 -11.84 14.30 -11.72
N ALA A 177 -10.56 14.01 -11.44
CA ALA A 177 -9.88 12.83 -11.98
C ALA A 177 -10.51 11.55 -11.43
N LYS A 178 -10.51 10.48 -12.25
CA LYS A 178 -11.04 9.16 -11.87
C LYS A 178 -9.89 8.20 -11.59
N ASP A 179 -9.71 7.82 -10.32
CA ASP A 179 -8.60 6.97 -9.90
C ASP A 179 -8.99 6.00 -8.78
N ALA A 180 -9.96 5.11 -9.02
CA ALA A 180 -10.48 4.22 -7.96
C ALA A 180 -9.44 3.30 -7.35
N GLY A 181 -8.54 2.74 -8.17
CA GLY A 181 -7.47 1.88 -7.68
C GLY A 181 -6.18 2.63 -7.36
N GLY A 182 -6.21 3.97 -7.33
CA GLY A 182 -5.10 4.80 -6.87
C GLY A 182 -3.81 4.69 -7.69
N SER A 183 -3.88 4.44 -9.00
CA SER A 183 -2.67 4.43 -9.85
C SER A 183 -1.91 5.76 -9.75
N MET A 184 -2.62 6.89 -9.68
CA MET A 184 -2.04 8.22 -9.57
C MET A 184 -1.87 8.63 -8.09
N THR A 185 -2.96 8.58 -7.31
CA THR A 185 -2.98 9.11 -5.94
C THR A 185 -2.18 8.26 -4.95
N ILE A 186 -2.15 6.93 -5.13
CA ILE A 186 -1.44 6.01 -4.23
C ILE A 186 -0.08 5.66 -4.80
N HIS A 187 -0.08 5.03 -5.96
CA HIS A 187 1.09 4.31 -6.43
C HIS A 187 2.14 5.21 -7.07
N THR A 188 1.71 6.06 -8.00
CA THR A 188 2.59 7.06 -8.63
C THR A 188 3.12 8.03 -7.57
N PHE A 189 2.22 8.57 -6.74
CA PHE A 189 2.59 9.45 -5.64
C PHE A 189 3.62 8.80 -4.69
N GLY A 190 3.31 7.64 -4.12
CA GLY A 190 4.19 6.96 -3.17
C GLY A 190 5.53 6.56 -3.80
N ALA A 191 5.53 6.04 -5.03
CA ALA A 191 6.78 5.67 -5.70
C ALA A 191 7.71 6.88 -5.88
N TYR A 192 7.20 7.99 -6.42
CA TYR A 192 8.02 9.18 -6.65
C TYR A 192 8.38 9.92 -5.36
N PHE A 193 7.50 9.91 -4.35
CA PHE A 193 7.81 10.45 -3.03
C PHE A 193 8.96 9.66 -2.39
N GLY A 194 8.83 8.34 -2.29
CA GLY A 194 9.87 7.45 -1.75
C GLY A 194 11.20 7.56 -2.50
N LEU A 195 11.18 7.60 -3.84
CA LEU A 195 12.39 7.81 -4.64
C LEU A 195 13.05 9.16 -4.37
N THR A 196 12.26 10.22 -4.21
CA THR A 196 12.76 11.55 -3.86
C THR A 196 13.41 11.54 -2.48
N VAL A 197 12.75 10.95 -1.47
CA VAL A 197 13.33 10.81 -0.13
C VAL A 197 14.60 9.96 -0.16
N SER A 198 14.62 8.84 -0.90
CA SER A 198 15.80 7.99 -1.08
C SER A 198 16.96 8.76 -1.70
N ARG A 199 16.67 9.63 -2.68
CA ARG A 199 17.66 10.51 -3.32
C ARG A 199 18.21 11.58 -2.36
N LEU A 200 17.36 12.16 -1.52
CA LEU A 200 17.74 13.16 -0.50
C LEU A 200 18.56 12.52 0.63
N LEU A 201 18.25 11.28 1.00
CA LEU A 201 18.96 10.51 2.03
C LEU A 201 20.18 9.74 1.51
N TYR A 202 20.64 10.04 0.29
CA TYR A 202 21.77 9.35 -0.34
C TYR A 202 23.01 9.32 0.57
N ARG A 203 23.65 8.14 0.66
CA ARG A 203 24.89 7.94 1.43
C ARG A 203 26.01 7.43 0.52
N PRO A 204 27.16 8.12 0.43
CA PRO A 204 28.24 7.76 -0.49
C PRO A 204 28.90 6.41 -0.19
N HIS A 205 28.69 5.84 0.99
CA HIS A 205 29.30 4.57 1.41
C HIS A 205 28.31 3.40 1.52
N LEU A 206 27.12 3.51 0.91
CA LEU A 206 26.11 2.43 0.88
C LEU A 206 26.63 1.10 0.32
N ASN A 207 27.61 1.14 -0.59
CA ASN A 207 28.25 -0.05 -1.14
C ASN A 207 28.87 -0.96 -0.07
N LYS A 208 29.24 -0.41 1.10
CA LYS A 208 29.77 -1.20 2.23
C LYS A 208 28.73 -2.17 2.82
N SER A 209 27.44 -1.89 2.66
CA SER A 209 26.34 -2.76 3.10
C SER A 209 25.73 -3.61 1.99
N ARG A 210 26.24 -3.54 0.74
CA ARG A 210 25.69 -4.27 -0.42
C ARG A 210 25.57 -5.78 -0.19
N GLN A 211 26.50 -6.36 0.58
CA GLN A 211 26.46 -7.78 0.95
C GLN A 211 25.21 -8.18 1.76
N ARG A 212 24.48 -7.22 2.32
CA ARG A 212 23.22 -7.43 3.07
C ARG A 212 21.98 -7.10 2.23
N GLU A 213 22.15 -6.45 1.09
CA GLU A 213 21.10 -6.07 0.13
C GLU A 213 20.87 -7.24 -0.84
N GLY A 214 20.33 -8.33 -0.31
CA GLY A 214 19.99 -9.53 -1.06
C GLY A 214 19.18 -10.48 -0.21
N SER A 215 18.70 -11.56 -0.82
CA SER A 215 17.84 -12.54 -0.19
C SER A 215 18.55 -13.86 0.14
N VAL A 216 17.82 -14.72 0.85
CA VAL A 216 18.10 -16.14 1.05
C VAL A 216 16.78 -16.89 0.87
N TYR A 217 16.84 -18.21 0.65
CA TYR A 217 15.66 -19.03 0.34
C TYR A 217 14.44 -18.75 1.23
N HIS A 218 14.60 -18.78 2.56
CA HIS A 218 13.49 -18.54 3.48
C HIS A 218 12.99 -17.09 3.47
N SER A 219 13.85 -16.10 3.22
CA SER A 219 13.39 -14.70 3.15
C SER A 219 12.57 -14.46 1.88
N ASP A 220 12.91 -15.13 0.78
CA ASP A 220 12.10 -15.09 -0.45
C ASP A 220 10.77 -15.83 -0.28
N LEU A 221 10.76 -16.98 0.41
CA LEU A 221 9.50 -17.65 0.76
C LEU A 221 8.59 -16.76 1.62
N PHE A 222 9.13 -16.04 2.60
CA PHE A 222 8.35 -15.08 3.38
C PHE A 222 7.85 -13.90 2.52
N ALA A 223 8.68 -13.36 1.61
CA ALA A 223 8.26 -12.33 0.67
C ALA A 223 7.13 -12.80 -0.27
N MET A 224 7.13 -14.07 -0.64
CA MET A 224 6.05 -14.66 -1.43
C MET A 224 4.72 -14.72 -0.70
N ILE A 225 4.70 -14.86 0.62
CA ILE A 225 3.45 -14.73 1.40
C ILE A 225 2.84 -13.34 1.14
N GLY A 226 3.63 -12.28 1.29
CA GLY A 226 3.18 -10.92 1.02
C GLY A 226 2.68 -10.73 -0.41
N THR A 227 3.44 -11.25 -1.38
CA THR A 227 3.07 -11.21 -2.81
C THR A 227 1.71 -11.87 -3.06
N ILE A 228 1.47 -13.06 -2.52
CA ILE A 228 0.21 -13.80 -2.72
C ILE A 228 -0.97 -13.06 -2.11
N TYR A 229 -0.82 -12.52 -0.90
CA TYR A 229 -1.89 -11.75 -0.25
C TYR A 229 -2.23 -10.47 -1.03
N LEU A 230 -1.21 -9.76 -1.53
CA LEU A 230 -1.43 -8.61 -2.40
C LEU A 230 -2.15 -9.02 -3.69
N TRP A 231 -1.69 -10.09 -4.34
CA TRP A 231 -2.27 -10.60 -5.58
C TRP A 231 -3.74 -11.01 -5.43
N LEU A 232 -4.07 -11.77 -4.37
CA LEU A 232 -5.42 -12.27 -4.13
C LEU A 232 -6.41 -11.16 -3.82
N PHE A 233 -6.00 -10.13 -3.08
CA PHE A 233 -6.88 -9.07 -2.59
C PHE A 233 -6.87 -7.79 -3.43
N TRP A 234 -6.01 -7.70 -4.45
CA TRP A 234 -6.00 -6.55 -5.36
C TRP A 234 -7.33 -6.26 -6.04
N PRO A 235 -8.16 -7.25 -6.45
CA PRO A 235 -9.48 -6.97 -7.01
C PRO A 235 -10.36 -6.17 -6.05
N SER A 236 -10.36 -6.52 -4.76
CA SER A 236 -11.04 -5.78 -3.70
C SER A 236 -10.44 -4.39 -3.53
N PHE A 237 -9.11 -4.26 -3.53
CA PHE A 237 -8.42 -2.97 -3.44
C PHE A 237 -8.88 -2.00 -4.53
N ASN A 238 -8.89 -2.44 -5.79
CA ASN A 238 -9.30 -1.57 -6.89
C ASN A 238 -10.79 -1.23 -6.89
N SER A 239 -11.63 -2.09 -6.30
CA SER A 239 -13.09 -1.93 -6.31
C SER A 239 -13.67 -1.34 -5.02
N ALA A 240 -12.90 -1.25 -3.93
CA ALA A 240 -13.43 -0.95 -2.59
C ALA A 240 -14.18 0.39 -2.49
N VAL A 241 -13.80 1.40 -3.28
CA VAL A 241 -14.41 2.74 -3.33
C VAL A 241 -15.09 3.05 -4.68
N THR A 242 -15.30 2.02 -5.50
CA THR A 242 -16.12 2.17 -6.71
C THR A 242 -17.60 2.22 -6.34
N ALA A 243 -18.42 2.78 -7.24
CA ALA A 243 -19.86 2.78 -7.06
C ALA A 243 -20.39 1.34 -7.06
N HIS A 244 -21.33 1.07 -6.15
CA HIS A 244 -21.97 -0.24 -6.01
C HIS A 244 -22.62 -0.70 -7.33
N GLY A 245 -22.60 -2.00 -7.58
CA GLY A 245 -23.20 -2.62 -8.76
C GLY A 245 -22.21 -2.86 -9.90
N ASP A 246 -22.53 -2.40 -11.11
CA ASP A 246 -21.78 -2.74 -12.35
C ASP A 246 -20.33 -2.27 -12.32
N ASP A 247 -20.07 -1.04 -11.85
CA ASP A 247 -18.73 -0.48 -11.79
C ASP A 247 -17.80 -1.29 -10.88
N GLN A 248 -18.29 -1.67 -9.69
CA GLN A 248 -17.56 -2.51 -8.74
C GLN A 248 -17.28 -3.89 -9.32
N HIS A 249 -18.30 -4.56 -9.86
CA HIS A 249 -18.15 -5.90 -10.42
C HIS A 249 -17.18 -5.93 -11.61
N ARG A 250 -17.28 -4.98 -12.54
CA ARG A 250 -16.36 -4.87 -13.67
C ARG A 250 -14.94 -4.56 -13.23
N THR A 251 -14.77 -3.76 -12.17
CA THR A 251 -13.44 -3.44 -11.62
C THR A 251 -12.77 -4.69 -11.04
N VAL A 252 -13.53 -5.53 -10.32
CA VAL A 252 -13.05 -6.83 -9.82
C VAL A 252 -12.60 -7.73 -10.97
N LEU A 253 -13.45 -7.97 -11.96
CA LEU A 253 -13.14 -8.85 -13.09
C LEU A 253 -11.95 -8.34 -13.91
N ASN A 254 -11.91 -7.04 -14.21
CA ASN A 254 -10.81 -6.42 -14.92
C ASN A 254 -9.49 -6.62 -14.17
N THR A 255 -9.49 -6.43 -12.84
CA THR A 255 -8.28 -6.58 -12.02
C THR A 255 -7.83 -8.04 -11.93
N TYR A 256 -8.77 -8.98 -11.74
CA TYR A 256 -8.50 -10.41 -11.67
C TYR A 256 -7.82 -10.96 -12.94
N PHE A 257 -8.40 -10.70 -14.12
CA PHE A 257 -7.82 -11.19 -15.37
C PHE A 257 -6.52 -10.47 -15.74
N SER A 258 -6.40 -9.21 -15.34
CA SER A 258 -5.17 -8.44 -15.45
C SER A 258 -4.02 -9.06 -14.66
N LEU A 259 -4.28 -9.42 -13.40
CA LEU A 259 -3.35 -10.14 -12.52
C LEU A 259 -2.94 -11.50 -13.10
N ALA A 260 -3.88 -12.26 -13.65
CA ALA A 260 -3.55 -13.55 -14.25
C ALA A 260 -2.61 -13.39 -15.47
N ALA A 261 -2.95 -12.46 -16.38
CA ALA A 261 -2.13 -12.17 -17.56
C ALA A 261 -0.74 -11.64 -17.18
N SER A 262 -0.67 -10.75 -16.18
CA SER A 262 0.60 -10.18 -15.75
C SER A 262 1.52 -11.22 -15.11
N THR A 263 0.97 -12.18 -14.36
CA THR A 263 1.72 -13.32 -13.83
C THR A 263 2.39 -14.10 -14.95
N LEU A 264 1.62 -14.59 -15.92
CA LEU A 264 2.17 -15.34 -17.07
C LEU A 264 3.24 -14.55 -17.83
N ALA A 265 3.00 -13.27 -18.10
CA ALA A 265 3.95 -12.42 -18.81
C ALA A 265 5.25 -12.19 -18.02
N THR A 266 5.16 -12.04 -16.69
CA THR A 266 6.32 -11.87 -15.81
C THR A 266 7.20 -13.11 -15.79
N PHE A 267 6.62 -14.29 -15.67
CA PHE A 267 7.37 -15.55 -15.72
C PHE A 267 8.03 -15.77 -17.09
N ALA A 268 7.31 -15.50 -18.18
CA ALA A 268 7.85 -15.59 -19.53
C ALA A 268 9.07 -14.67 -19.72
N ILE A 269 8.96 -13.41 -19.31
CA ILE A 269 10.08 -12.47 -19.42
C ILE A 269 11.23 -12.81 -18.49
N SER A 270 10.95 -13.19 -17.24
CA SER A 270 12.00 -13.55 -16.30
C SER A 270 12.88 -14.65 -16.87
N SER A 271 12.28 -15.64 -17.54
CA SER A 271 13.01 -16.68 -18.25
C SER A 271 13.73 -16.15 -19.50
N LEU A 272 13.07 -15.34 -20.35
CA LEU A 272 13.65 -14.80 -21.59
C LEU A 272 14.87 -13.89 -21.36
N ILE A 273 14.84 -13.10 -20.28
CA ILE A 273 15.92 -12.17 -19.94
C ILE A 273 17.09 -12.88 -19.25
N ASN A 274 16.82 -14.00 -18.58
CA ASN A 274 17.87 -14.79 -17.96
C ASN A 274 18.61 -15.61 -19.02
N GLY A 275 19.92 -15.41 -19.16
CA GLY A 275 20.75 -16.13 -20.15
C GLY A 275 20.73 -17.66 -20.00
N GLU A 276 20.34 -18.18 -18.84
CA GLU A 276 20.17 -19.62 -18.58
C GLU A 276 18.70 -20.08 -18.60
N GLY A 277 17.76 -19.18 -18.91
CA GLY A 277 16.32 -19.46 -18.89
C GLY A 277 15.71 -19.60 -17.48
N LYS A 278 16.49 -19.36 -16.43
CA LYS A 278 16.06 -19.53 -15.02
C LYS A 278 15.15 -18.39 -14.56
N LEU A 279 14.25 -18.72 -13.66
CA LEU A 279 13.36 -17.75 -13.02
C LEU A 279 14.06 -17.07 -11.84
N ASP A 280 13.89 -15.76 -11.73
CA ASP A 280 14.34 -14.98 -10.58
C ASP A 280 13.14 -14.64 -9.70
N MET A 281 13.20 -15.05 -8.43
CA MET A 281 12.12 -14.86 -7.47
C MET A 281 11.85 -13.38 -7.17
N VAL A 282 12.88 -12.53 -7.18
CA VAL A 282 12.72 -11.09 -6.94
C VAL A 282 12.00 -10.44 -8.12
N SER A 283 12.40 -10.82 -9.34
CA SER A 283 11.71 -10.38 -10.57
C SER A 283 10.27 -10.93 -10.66
N GLY A 284 10.03 -12.14 -10.15
CA GLY A 284 8.69 -12.75 -10.07
C GLY A 284 7.77 -12.06 -9.06
N SER A 285 8.23 -11.82 -7.83
CA SER A 285 7.43 -11.17 -6.80
C SER A 285 7.10 -9.71 -7.15
N GLU A 286 8.09 -8.93 -7.57
CA GLU A 286 7.91 -7.50 -7.86
C GLU A 286 7.27 -7.26 -9.24
N GLY A 287 7.61 -8.07 -10.24
CA GLY A 287 7.15 -7.90 -11.63
C GLY A 287 5.66 -8.15 -11.81
N VAL A 288 5.09 -9.12 -11.08
CA VAL A 288 3.65 -9.39 -11.11
C VAL A 288 2.86 -8.22 -10.55
N LEU A 289 3.32 -7.63 -9.45
CA LEU A 289 2.70 -6.44 -8.85
C LEU A 289 2.83 -5.20 -9.75
N TYR A 290 4.02 -4.97 -10.34
CA TYR A 290 4.29 -3.81 -11.21
C TYR A 290 3.41 -3.72 -12.45
N LEU A 291 3.03 -4.86 -13.02
CA LEU A 291 2.20 -4.88 -14.22
C LEU A 291 0.69 -4.71 -13.88
N CYS A 292 0.29 -5.00 -12.64
CA CYS A 292 -1.07 -4.76 -12.11
C CYS A 292 -1.35 -3.28 -11.82
N LEU A 293 -0.34 -2.57 -11.31
CA LEU A 293 -0.32 -1.12 -11.11
C LEU A 293 -0.76 -0.31 -12.34
N ARG A 294 -0.46 -0.81 -13.55
CA ARG A 294 -0.81 -0.16 -14.82
C ARG A 294 -2.31 -0.21 -15.14
N LEU A 295 -3.06 -1.07 -14.46
CA LEU A 295 -4.45 -1.40 -14.77
C LEU A 295 -5.45 -0.77 -13.79
N SER A 296 -4.98 -0.25 -12.65
CA SER A 296 -5.80 0.55 -11.72
C SER A 296 -6.28 1.89 -12.32
N LEU A 297 -5.77 2.31 -13.49
CA LEU A 297 -6.27 3.44 -14.30
C LEU A 297 -7.52 3.14 -15.13
N VAL A 298 -7.98 1.89 -15.22
CA VAL A 298 -8.93 1.48 -16.26
C VAL A 298 -10.38 1.46 -15.73
N LYS A 299 -10.85 2.61 -15.25
CA LYS A 299 -12.29 2.89 -15.17
C LYS A 299 -12.82 3.06 -16.60
N GLY A 300 -13.37 2.00 -17.19
CA GLY A 300 -14.15 2.11 -18.44
C GLY A 300 -13.65 1.33 -19.65
N CYS A 301 -12.52 0.61 -19.62
CA CYS A 301 -12.19 -0.29 -20.73
C CYS A 301 -12.92 -1.63 -20.61
N SER A 302 -13.19 -2.24 -21.75
CA SER A 302 -13.76 -3.59 -21.83
C SER A 302 -12.77 -4.63 -21.31
N LEU A 303 -13.28 -5.76 -20.82
CA LEU A 303 -12.46 -6.88 -20.32
C LEU A 303 -11.31 -7.28 -21.28
N PRO A 304 -11.54 -7.36 -22.62
CA PRO A 304 -10.48 -7.68 -23.57
C PRO A 304 -9.39 -6.60 -23.66
N CYS A 305 -9.75 -5.33 -23.46
CA CYS A 305 -8.80 -4.21 -23.49
C CYS A 305 -7.89 -4.22 -22.25
N SER A 306 -8.47 -4.43 -21.06
CA SER A 306 -7.72 -4.58 -19.81
C SER A 306 -6.78 -5.78 -19.88
N PHE A 307 -7.28 -6.93 -20.34
CA PHE A 307 -6.48 -8.14 -20.53
C PHE A 307 -5.31 -7.92 -21.50
N ARG A 308 -5.55 -7.34 -22.69
CA ARG A 308 -4.48 -7.05 -23.66
C ARG A 308 -3.41 -6.12 -23.11
N ARG A 309 -3.80 -5.08 -22.36
CA ARG A 309 -2.82 -4.16 -21.74
C ARG A 309 -1.99 -4.85 -20.66
N ALA A 310 -2.57 -5.80 -19.95
CA ALA A 310 -1.89 -6.64 -18.96
C ALA A 310 -0.95 -7.67 -19.61
N SER A 311 -1.31 -8.18 -20.79
CA SER A 311 -0.50 -9.16 -21.53
C SER A 311 0.70 -8.56 -22.25
N VAL A 312 0.82 -7.23 -22.33
CA VAL A 312 2.00 -6.55 -22.88
C VAL A 312 2.90 -6.15 -21.72
N PRO A 313 3.94 -6.93 -21.44
CA PRO A 313 4.82 -6.61 -20.35
C PRO A 313 5.77 -5.45 -20.68
N VAL A 314 6.22 -4.75 -19.65
CA VAL A 314 7.20 -3.68 -19.77
C VAL A 314 8.48 -4.12 -19.05
N ALA A 315 9.57 -4.26 -19.80
CA ALA A 315 10.86 -4.64 -19.25
C ALA A 315 11.44 -3.45 -18.46
N PHE A 316 11.26 -3.42 -17.15
CA PHE A 316 11.86 -2.38 -16.27
C PHE A 316 12.84 -2.91 -15.23
N CYS A 317 12.91 -4.21 -14.99
CA CYS A 317 13.78 -4.80 -13.96
C CYS A 317 15.03 -5.47 -14.52
N HIS A 318 15.82 -4.76 -15.34
CA HIS A 318 17.19 -5.21 -15.61
C HIS A 318 18.20 -4.12 -15.24
N ILE A 319 18.54 -4.07 -13.95
CA ILE A 319 19.79 -3.48 -13.49
C ILE A 319 20.73 -4.67 -13.23
N PRO A 320 21.79 -4.88 -14.02
CA PRO A 320 22.70 -5.99 -13.82
C PRO A 320 23.40 -5.83 -12.46
N SER A 321 23.04 -6.68 -11.50
CA SER A 321 23.83 -6.85 -10.27
C SER A 321 25.02 -7.75 -10.59
N PRO A 322 26.26 -7.40 -10.22
CA PRO A 322 27.39 -8.30 -10.41
C PRO A 322 27.20 -9.52 -9.50
N LEU A 323 27.27 -10.72 -10.09
CA LEU A 323 27.06 -12.03 -9.48
C LEU A 323 27.29 -12.07 -7.95
N PRO A 324 26.33 -12.69 -7.24
CA PRO A 324 26.72 -13.73 -6.30
C PRO A 324 25.95 -15.03 -6.62
N LEU A 325 26.74 -16.09 -6.85
CA LEU A 325 26.43 -17.53 -6.78
C LEU A 325 24.95 -17.97 -6.93
N PRO A 326 24.61 -18.76 -7.96
CA PRO A 326 23.25 -19.26 -8.15
C PRO A 326 22.88 -20.24 -7.03
N LEU A 327 21.84 -19.91 -6.27
CA LEU A 327 21.07 -20.90 -5.52
C LEU A 327 20.32 -21.76 -6.53
N GLN A 328 20.87 -22.95 -6.75
CA GLN A 328 20.31 -23.98 -7.62
C GLN A 328 18.98 -24.47 -7.06
N VAL A 329 17.88 -24.21 -7.76
CA VAL A 329 16.72 -25.09 -7.72
C VAL A 329 16.74 -25.88 -9.03
N GLY A 330 17.50 -26.98 -9.03
CA GLY A 330 17.35 -28.00 -10.04
C GLY A 330 16.11 -28.81 -9.70
N MET A 331 15.10 -28.76 -10.56
CA MET A 331 14.20 -29.91 -10.70
C MET A 331 15.07 -31.05 -11.24
N GLN A 332 15.51 -31.94 -10.35
CA GLN A 332 15.98 -33.25 -10.76
C GLN A 332 14.76 -34.18 -10.89
N PRO A 333 14.82 -35.14 -11.84
CA PRO A 333 13.66 -35.92 -12.31
C PRO A 333 13.01 -36.78 -11.24
#